data_AF-A0A7S2ATQ0-F1
#
_entry.id   AF-A0A7S2ATQ0-F1
#
_cell.length_a   1.000
_cell.length_b   1.000
_cell.length_c   1.000
_cell.angle_alpha   90.00
_cell.angle_beta   90.00
_cell.angle_gamma   90.00
#
_symmetry.space_group_name_H-M   'P 1'
#
loop_
_entity.id
_entity.type
_entity.pdbx_description
1 polymer ?
#
loop_
_entity_poly.entity_id
_entity_poly.type
_entity_poly.pdbx_seq_one_letter_code
_entity_poly.pdbx_strand_id
1 'polypeptide(L)'
;MALSDEDHKQLMTYNPEEGGAPPTFYQEYVQQILATIKENADQEFKAIWAQNRAESTFKVDLTRRLSGKINQMQDSIQSNFAAVMTDEERDQLVRTVLAKAVPPLILQRIGVDGVLSRVPANYVGAIVGAWVASNFVYRHGMTATEVAFFCFMRSLLKEGPGPDAGAALTNGGEDAKRKASDAIETMAPKLQKTSSV
;
A
#
# COMPACT_ATOMS: atom_id res chain seq x y z
N MET A 1 1.64 -11.97 10.14
CA MET A 1 2.15 -11.59 8.81
C MET A 1 0.97 -11.39 7.88
N ALA A 2 1.07 -10.57 6.82
CA ALA A 2 -0.08 -10.25 5.96
C ALA A 2 -0.47 -11.43 5.02
N LEU A 3 0.48 -12.28 4.65
CA LEU A 3 0.22 -13.51 3.90
C LEU A 3 -0.28 -14.64 4.82
N SER A 4 -1.03 -15.58 4.26
CA SER A 4 -1.41 -16.81 4.97
C SER A 4 -0.17 -17.69 5.19
N ASP A 5 -0.21 -18.59 6.17
CA ASP A 5 0.93 -19.49 6.44
C ASP A 5 1.26 -20.38 5.22
N GLU A 6 0.23 -20.81 4.49
CA GLU A 6 0.41 -21.59 3.26
C GLU A 6 1.02 -20.75 2.14
N ASP A 7 0.49 -19.55 1.88
CA ASP A 7 1.07 -18.63 0.88
C ASP A 7 2.52 -18.28 1.25
N HIS A 8 2.81 -18.06 2.53
CA HIS A 8 4.15 -17.73 2.99
C HIS A 8 5.12 -18.88 2.71
N LYS A 9 4.73 -20.12 3.05
CA LYS A 9 5.55 -21.30 2.81
C LYS A 9 5.81 -21.52 1.31
N GLN A 10 4.81 -21.31 0.47
CA GLN A 10 4.96 -21.51 -0.97
C GLN A 10 5.74 -20.38 -1.67
N LEU A 11 5.49 -19.13 -1.27
CA LEU A 11 5.95 -17.96 -2.02
C LEU A 11 7.22 -17.32 -1.45
N MET A 12 7.48 -17.48 -0.14
CA MET A 12 8.56 -16.77 0.57
C MET A 12 9.66 -17.68 1.10
N THR A 13 9.51 -19.01 1.03
CA THR A 13 10.53 -19.96 1.54
C THR A 13 11.04 -20.87 0.43
N TYR A 14 12.33 -21.23 0.52
CA TYR A 14 12.94 -22.27 -0.28
C TYR A 14 14.04 -22.97 0.53
N ASN A 15 14.33 -24.22 0.17
CA ASN A 15 15.44 -24.97 0.75
C ASN A 15 16.67 -24.90 -0.19
N PRO A 16 17.73 -24.17 0.16
CA PRO A 16 18.94 -24.12 -0.65
C PRO A 16 19.70 -25.45 -0.69
N GLU A 17 19.53 -26.32 0.30
CA GLU A 17 20.20 -27.63 0.37
C GLU A 17 19.64 -28.65 -0.62
N GLU A 18 18.38 -28.46 -1.04
CA GLU A 18 17.72 -29.28 -2.07
C GLU A 18 18.05 -28.80 -3.50
N GLY A 19 18.92 -27.81 -3.66
CA GLY A 19 19.31 -27.26 -4.97
C GLY A 19 18.23 -26.41 -5.64
N GLY A 20 17.18 -26.03 -4.90
CA GLY A 20 16.08 -25.20 -5.40
C GLY A 20 16.47 -23.72 -5.52
N ALA A 21 16.05 -23.07 -6.61
CA ALA A 21 16.14 -21.63 -6.74
C ALA A 21 15.04 -20.93 -5.91
N PRO A 22 15.25 -19.69 -5.42
CA PRO A 22 14.22 -18.93 -4.73
C PRO A 22 12.98 -18.75 -5.62
N PRO A 23 11.74 -18.78 -5.08
CA PRO A 23 10.53 -18.58 -5.86
C PRO A 23 10.55 -17.23 -6.57
N THR A 24 10.02 -17.16 -7.79
CA THR A 24 9.94 -15.91 -8.56
C THR A 24 9.25 -14.81 -7.77
N PHE A 25 8.19 -15.15 -7.03
CA PHE A 25 7.47 -14.21 -6.17
C PHE A 25 8.38 -13.56 -5.12
N TYR A 26 9.22 -14.35 -4.45
CA TYR A 26 10.19 -13.84 -3.48
C TYR A 26 11.21 -12.91 -4.15
N GLN A 27 11.72 -13.29 -5.32
CA GLN A 27 12.70 -12.48 -6.05
C GLN A 27 12.11 -11.13 -6.45
N GLU A 28 10.89 -11.11 -7.02
CA GLU A 28 10.18 -9.89 -7.39
C GLU A 28 9.85 -9.03 -6.17
N TYR A 29 9.41 -9.63 -5.08
CA TYR A 29 9.18 -8.94 -3.80
C TYR A 29 10.44 -8.22 -3.33
N VAL A 30 11.58 -8.92 -3.32
CA VAL A 30 12.88 -8.34 -2.93
C VAL A 30 13.26 -7.19 -3.85
N GLN A 31 13.06 -7.32 -5.17
CA GLN A 31 13.34 -6.24 -6.12
C GLN A 31 12.48 -5.01 -5.85
N GLN A 32 11.19 -5.18 -5.55
CA GLN A 32 10.31 -4.06 -5.20
C GLN A 32 10.74 -3.37 -3.90
N ILE A 33 11.12 -4.14 -2.87
CA ILE A 33 11.64 -3.57 -1.62
C ILE A 33 12.94 -2.79 -1.86
N LEU A 34 13.86 -3.34 -2.64
CA LEU A 34 15.12 -2.67 -2.99
C LEU A 34 14.87 -1.38 -3.79
N ALA A 35 13.88 -1.37 -4.68
CA ALA A 35 13.48 -0.17 -5.42
C ALA A 35 12.99 0.93 -4.46
N THR A 36 12.13 0.59 -3.50
CA THR A 36 11.64 1.54 -2.47
C THR A 36 12.78 2.08 -1.61
N ILE A 37 13.74 1.22 -1.21
CA ILE A 37 14.90 1.66 -0.42
C ILE A 37 15.76 2.64 -1.21
N LYS A 38 16.03 2.36 -2.49
CA LYS A 38 16.80 3.26 -3.38
C LYS A 38 16.10 4.59 -3.56
N GLU A 39 14.79 4.58 -3.83
CA GLU A 39 14.01 5.80 -3.97
C GLU A 39 14.04 6.65 -2.69
N ASN A 40 13.87 6.03 -1.52
CA ASN A 40 13.95 6.73 -0.24
C ASN A 40 15.36 7.31 0.00
N ALA A 41 16.42 6.57 -0.32
CA ALA A 41 17.80 7.04 -0.19
C ALA A 41 18.09 8.22 -1.14
N ASP A 42 17.57 8.18 -2.37
CA ASP A 42 17.69 9.28 -3.34
C ASP A 42 16.96 10.54 -2.84
N GLN A 43 15.76 10.37 -2.28
CA GLN A 43 15.00 11.47 -1.69
C GLN A 43 15.69 12.07 -0.47
N GLU A 44 16.20 11.23 0.45
CA GLU A 44 16.96 11.66 1.61
C GLU A 44 18.23 12.42 1.19
N PHE A 45 18.98 11.87 0.22
CA PHE A 45 20.17 12.53 -0.33
C PHE A 45 19.82 13.91 -0.91
N LYS A 46 18.77 14.01 -1.73
CA LYS A 46 18.33 15.29 -2.31
C LYS A 46 17.97 16.31 -1.24
N ALA A 47 17.26 15.89 -0.19
CA ALA A 47 16.89 16.76 0.93
C ALA A 47 18.13 17.29 1.68
N ILE A 48 19.07 16.39 2.04
CA ILE A 48 20.32 16.78 2.71
C ILE A 48 21.16 17.67 1.81
N TRP A 49 21.26 17.34 0.53
CA TRP A 49 22.05 18.07 -0.45
C TRP A 49 21.54 19.50 -0.65
N ALA A 50 20.22 19.66 -0.83
CA ALA A 50 19.59 20.97 -0.95
C ALA A 50 19.85 21.84 0.29
N GLN A 51 19.69 21.26 1.49
CA GLN A 51 19.87 22.02 2.72
C GLN A 51 21.32 22.35 3.05
N ASN A 52 22.25 21.44 2.75
CA ASN A 52 23.69 21.69 2.85
C ASN A 52 24.11 22.90 1.99
N ARG A 53 23.54 23.06 0.79
CA ARG A 53 23.82 24.20 -0.08
C ARG A 53 23.23 25.52 0.44
N ALA A 54 22.12 25.47 1.16
CA ALA A 54 21.47 26.65 1.71
C ALA A 54 22.14 27.14 3.01
N GLU A 55 22.46 26.23 3.93
CA GLU A 55 22.92 26.58 5.30
C GLU A 55 24.44 26.45 5.48
N SER A 56 25.18 25.84 4.55
CA SER A 56 26.61 25.50 4.69
C SER A 56 26.97 24.62 5.92
N THR A 57 25.98 23.92 6.50
CA THR A 57 26.12 23.01 7.65
C THR A 57 26.69 21.65 7.24
N PHE A 58 27.44 20.96 8.10
CA PHE A 58 27.94 19.60 7.81
C PHE A 58 26.82 18.58 7.53
N LYS A 59 27.04 17.71 6.54
CA LYS A 59 26.06 16.69 6.11
C LYS A 59 25.70 15.69 7.21
N VAL A 60 26.65 15.37 8.09
CA VAL A 60 26.44 14.47 9.24
C VAL A 60 25.40 15.04 10.20
N ASP A 61 25.49 16.35 10.50
CA ASP A 61 24.53 17.01 11.38
C ASP A 61 23.16 17.14 10.73
N LEU A 62 23.12 17.42 9.42
CA LEU A 62 21.88 17.45 8.65
C LEU A 62 21.18 16.08 8.66
N THR A 63 21.92 14.99 8.50
CA THR A 63 21.37 13.62 8.57
C THR A 63 20.74 13.36 9.94
N ARG A 64 21.43 13.72 11.03
CA ARG A 64 20.89 13.59 12.40
C ARG A 64 19.64 14.43 12.62
N ARG A 65 19.64 15.68 12.15
CA ARG A 65 18.48 16.58 12.26
C ARG A 65 17.29 16.06 11.47
N LEU A 66 17.52 15.56 10.25
CA LEU A 66 16.50 15.03 9.37
C LEU A 66 15.83 13.79 9.97
N SER A 67 16.62 12.80 10.40
CA SER A 67 16.09 11.59 11.03
C SER A 67 15.37 11.89 12.34
N GLY A 68 15.90 12.82 13.16
CA GLY A 68 15.23 13.31 14.36
C GLY A 68 13.87 13.95 14.05
N LYS A 69 13.77 14.75 12.99
CA LYS A 69 12.51 15.37 12.55
C LYS A 69 11.49 14.34 12.07
N ILE A 70 11.92 13.34 11.31
CA ILE A 70 11.05 12.25 10.83
C ILE A 70 10.46 11.49 12.02
N ASN A 71 11.29 11.09 12.98
CA ASN A 71 10.84 10.37 14.17
C ASN A 71 9.85 11.20 14.99
N GLN A 72 10.17 12.46 15.27
CA GLN A 72 9.26 13.37 16.00
C GLN A 72 7.91 13.54 15.29
N MET A 73 7.93 13.64 13.97
CA MET A 73 6.71 13.77 13.16
C MET A 73 5.91 12.48 13.16
N GLN A 74 6.55 11.34 13.01
CA GLN A 74 5.92 10.03 13.09
C GLN A 74 5.23 9.82 14.44
N ASP A 75 5.91 10.12 15.55
CA ASP A 75 5.35 9.99 16.90
C ASP A 75 4.17 10.93 17.11
N SER A 76 4.28 12.17 16.61
CA SER A 76 3.19 13.16 16.65
C SER A 76 1.98 12.68 15.85
N ILE A 77 2.19 12.13 14.66
CA ILE A 77 1.14 11.57 13.81
C ILE A 77 0.42 10.42 14.54
N GLN A 78 1.16 9.43 15.04
CA GLN A 78 0.60 8.27 15.71
C GLN A 78 -0.21 8.63 16.95
N SER A 79 0.25 9.63 17.71
CA SER A 79 -0.41 10.06 18.95
C SER A 79 -1.69 10.87 18.71
N ASN A 80 -1.79 11.57 17.56
CA ASN A 80 -2.87 12.54 17.33
C ASN A 80 -3.90 12.10 16.29
N PHE A 81 -3.61 11.13 15.42
CA PHE A 81 -4.53 10.69 14.37
C PHE A 81 -5.90 10.26 14.89
N ALA A 82 -5.97 9.57 16.03
CA ALA A 82 -7.24 9.16 16.61
C ALA A 82 -8.05 10.32 17.19
N ALA A 83 -7.40 11.43 17.58
CA ALA A 83 -8.05 12.57 18.22
C ALA A 83 -8.50 13.65 17.22
N VAL A 84 -7.84 13.74 16.06
CA VAL A 84 -8.00 14.87 15.12
C VAL A 84 -8.81 14.51 13.86
N MET A 85 -8.94 13.22 13.52
CA MET A 85 -9.62 12.76 12.30
C MET A 85 -10.86 11.95 12.62
N THR A 86 -11.86 12.01 11.74
CA THR A 86 -12.99 11.07 11.82
C THR A 86 -12.55 9.66 11.46
N ASP A 87 -13.38 8.67 11.78
CA ASP A 87 -13.08 7.27 11.47
C ASP A 87 -12.99 7.04 9.95
N GLU A 88 -13.83 7.73 9.16
CA GLU A 88 -13.84 7.66 7.69
C GLU A 88 -12.59 8.30 7.08
N GLU A 89 -12.18 9.48 7.57
CA GLU A 89 -10.96 10.13 7.11
C GLU A 89 -9.73 9.28 7.41
N ARG A 90 -9.70 8.66 8.59
CA ARG A 90 -8.62 7.77 9.01
C ARG A 90 -8.57 6.52 8.15
N ASP A 91 -9.70 5.87 7.87
CA ASP A 91 -9.76 4.69 6.99
C ASP A 91 -9.29 5.04 5.57
N GLN A 92 -9.76 6.17 5.03
CA GLN A 92 -9.35 6.65 3.71
C GLN A 92 -7.84 6.91 3.64
N LEU A 93 -7.28 7.61 4.63
CA LEU A 93 -5.84 7.87 4.71
C LEU A 93 -5.05 6.57 4.78
N VAL A 94 -5.44 5.65 5.67
CA VAL A 94 -4.77 4.36 5.86
C VAL A 94 -4.76 3.58 4.55
N ARG A 95 -5.89 3.50 3.84
CA ARG A 95 -5.98 2.81 2.55
C ARG A 95 -5.11 3.45 1.48
N THR A 96 -5.17 4.78 1.33
CA THR A 96 -4.35 5.50 0.34
C THR A 96 -2.85 5.34 0.63
N VAL A 97 -2.45 5.40 1.90
CA VAL A 97 -1.04 5.26 2.28
C VAL A 97 -0.57 3.82 2.16
N LEU A 98 -1.34 2.83 2.60
CA LEU A 98 -0.98 1.42 2.43
C LEU A 98 -0.81 1.05 0.96
N ALA A 99 -1.65 1.57 0.07
CA ALA A 99 -1.53 1.35 -1.37
C ALA A 99 -0.20 1.87 -1.96
N LYS A 100 0.43 2.87 -1.32
CA LYS A 100 1.71 3.45 -1.73
C LYS A 100 2.91 2.89 -0.96
N ALA A 101 2.70 2.47 0.29
CA ALA A 101 3.76 2.00 1.19
C ALA A 101 4.06 0.51 1.03
N VAL A 102 3.05 -0.30 0.72
CA VAL A 102 3.18 -1.75 0.57
C VAL A 102 3.57 -2.07 -0.88
N PRO A 103 4.51 -3.01 -1.11
CA PRO A 103 4.87 -3.45 -2.46
C PRO A 103 3.64 -3.89 -3.26
N PRO A 104 3.48 -3.42 -4.52
CA PRO A 104 2.34 -3.77 -5.37
C PRO A 104 2.10 -5.28 -5.48
N LEU A 105 3.16 -6.09 -5.46
CA LEU A 105 3.06 -7.55 -5.54
C LEU A 105 2.22 -8.16 -4.39
N ILE A 106 2.37 -7.62 -3.17
CA ILE A 106 1.58 -8.07 -2.02
C ILE A 106 0.12 -7.61 -2.18
N LEU A 107 -0.08 -6.35 -2.60
CA LEU A 107 -1.42 -5.80 -2.79
C LEU A 107 -2.20 -6.53 -3.88
N GLN A 108 -1.55 -6.95 -4.96
CA GLN A 108 -2.18 -7.76 -6.02
C GLN A 108 -2.66 -9.13 -5.51
N ARG A 109 -1.98 -9.71 -4.50
CA ARG A 109 -2.30 -11.04 -3.98
C ARG A 109 -3.42 -11.03 -2.94
N ILE A 110 -3.40 -10.07 -2.00
CA ILE A 110 -4.33 -10.06 -0.86
C ILE A 110 -5.19 -8.79 -0.76
N GLY A 111 -4.88 -7.75 -1.54
CA GLY A 111 -5.56 -6.45 -1.46
C GLY A 111 -5.23 -5.68 -0.18
N VAL A 112 -5.68 -4.43 -0.12
CA VAL A 112 -5.53 -3.59 1.08
C VAL A 112 -6.36 -4.15 2.24
N ASP A 113 -7.56 -4.68 1.97
CA ASP A 113 -8.42 -5.29 2.99
C ASP A 113 -7.81 -6.56 3.60
N GLY A 114 -7.11 -7.36 2.79
CA GLY A 114 -6.39 -8.54 3.28
C GLY A 114 -5.23 -8.17 4.20
N VAL A 115 -4.57 -7.03 3.95
CA VAL A 115 -3.55 -6.48 4.87
C VAL A 115 -4.21 -6.03 6.17
N LEU A 116 -5.28 -5.23 6.10
CA LEU A 116 -5.96 -4.68 7.28
C LEU A 116 -6.58 -5.75 8.18
N SER A 117 -7.06 -6.85 7.63
CA SER A 117 -7.66 -7.94 8.42
C SER A 117 -6.64 -8.80 9.17
N ARG A 118 -5.38 -8.83 8.72
CA ARG A 118 -4.33 -9.73 9.26
C ARG A 118 -3.22 -9.01 10.02
N VAL A 119 -3.00 -7.72 9.72
CA VAL A 119 -1.97 -6.91 10.37
C VAL A 119 -2.60 -6.15 11.55
N PRO A 120 -2.05 -6.28 12.77
CA PRO A 120 -2.61 -5.55 13.91
C PRO A 120 -2.57 -4.03 13.70
N ALA A 121 -3.62 -3.34 14.18
CA ALA A 121 -3.85 -1.93 13.89
C ALA A 121 -2.69 -1.00 14.32
N ASN A 122 -1.98 -1.34 15.40
CA ASN A 122 -0.81 -0.58 15.84
C ASN A 122 0.35 -0.62 14.82
N TYR A 123 0.57 -1.76 14.15
CA TYR A 123 1.58 -1.86 13.08
C TYR A 123 1.14 -1.12 11.82
N VAL A 124 -0.15 -1.15 11.48
CA VAL A 124 -0.69 -0.35 10.38
C VAL A 124 -0.46 1.14 10.64
N GLY A 125 -0.79 1.62 11.83
CA GLY A 125 -0.51 2.99 12.26
C GLY A 125 0.97 3.33 12.19
N ALA A 126 1.85 2.39 12.55
CA ALA A 126 3.29 2.56 12.44
C ALA A 126 3.76 2.74 10.99
N ILE A 127 3.31 1.88 10.08
CA ILE A 127 3.62 1.96 8.64
C ILE A 127 3.13 3.28 8.06
N VAL A 128 1.88 3.66 8.35
CA VAL A 128 1.28 4.88 7.83
C VAL A 128 2.01 6.11 8.37
N GLY A 129 2.26 6.18 9.68
CA GLY A 129 2.97 7.28 10.31
C GLY A 129 4.40 7.44 9.77
N ALA A 130 5.12 6.33 9.64
CA ALA A 130 6.48 6.33 9.08
C ALA A 130 6.49 6.80 7.63
N TRP A 131 5.59 6.28 6.79
CA TRP A 131 5.51 6.66 5.38
C TRP A 131 5.17 8.15 5.20
N VAL A 132 4.16 8.65 5.92
CA VAL A 132 3.72 10.05 5.86
C VAL A 132 4.83 10.99 6.33
N ALA A 133 5.44 10.71 7.48
CA ALA A 133 6.50 11.54 8.04
C ALA A 133 7.72 11.61 7.12
N SER A 134 8.20 10.46 6.65
CA SER A 134 9.38 10.38 5.78
C SER A 134 9.16 11.09 4.46
N ASN A 135 8.06 10.79 3.76
CA ASN A 135 7.75 11.39 2.46
C ASN A 135 7.54 12.89 2.56
N PHE A 136 6.89 13.38 3.63
CA PHE A 136 6.71 14.80 3.83
C PHE A 136 8.06 15.50 4.04
N VAL A 137 8.87 15.00 4.96
CA VAL A 137 10.17 15.60 5.32
C VAL A 137 11.14 15.57 4.13
N TYR A 138 11.17 14.50 3.35
CA TYR A 138 12.02 14.44 2.16
C TYR A 138 11.57 15.42 1.06
N ARG A 139 10.27 15.57 0.83
CA ARG A 139 9.72 16.46 -0.21
C ARG A 139 9.83 17.93 0.14
N HIS A 140 9.59 18.28 1.41
CA HIS A 140 9.49 19.68 1.84
C HIS A 140 10.71 20.16 2.64
N GLY A 141 11.65 19.27 2.97
CA GLY A 141 12.86 19.58 3.72
C GLY A 141 12.63 19.77 5.22
N MET A 142 13.70 20.14 5.95
CA MET A 142 13.62 20.30 7.42
C MET A 142 12.91 21.59 7.85
N THR A 143 12.77 22.56 6.95
CA THR A 143 12.09 23.85 7.20
C THR A 143 10.62 23.82 6.78
N ALA A 144 10.06 22.62 6.58
CA ALA A 144 8.66 22.46 6.18
C ALA A 144 7.71 23.02 7.24
N THR A 145 6.73 23.81 6.80
CA THR A 145 5.73 24.46 7.67
C THR A 145 4.53 23.55 7.93
N GLU A 146 3.80 23.85 9.00
CA GLU A 146 2.55 23.18 9.38
C GLU A 146 1.50 23.32 8.28
N VAL A 147 1.49 24.46 7.57
CA VAL A 147 0.61 24.69 6.42
C VAL A 147 0.96 23.75 5.26
N ALA A 148 2.25 23.54 4.98
CA ALA A 148 2.67 22.58 3.97
C ALA A 148 2.24 21.15 4.36
N PHE A 149 2.35 20.80 5.65
CA PHE A 149 1.89 19.51 6.16
C PHE A 149 0.38 19.34 5.98
N PHE A 150 -0.41 20.35 6.34
CA PHE A 150 -1.86 20.33 6.12
C PHE A 150 -2.23 20.14 4.64
N CYS A 151 -1.57 20.86 3.74
CA CYS A 151 -1.76 20.71 2.30
C CYS A 151 -1.42 19.29 1.81
N PHE A 152 -0.31 18.71 2.30
CA PHE A 152 0.11 17.36 1.99
C PHE A 152 -0.88 16.30 2.50
N MET A 153 -1.36 16.43 3.73
CA MET A 153 -2.38 15.53 4.28
C MET A 153 -3.68 15.61 3.48
N ARG A 154 -4.09 16.83 3.10
CA ARG A 154 -5.29 17.01 2.28
C ARG A 154 -5.15 16.44 0.87
N SER A 155 -3.94 16.42 0.28
CA SER A 155 -3.75 15.73 -1.00
C SER A 155 -3.91 14.22 -0.85
N LEU A 156 -3.40 13.64 0.25
CA LEU A 156 -3.57 12.20 0.52
C LEU A 156 -5.04 11.80 0.75
N LEU A 157 -5.85 12.67 1.34
CA LEU A 157 -7.28 12.41 1.55
C LEU A 157 -8.13 12.59 0.28
N LYS A 158 -7.67 13.42 -0.67
CA LYS A 158 -8.34 13.64 -1.97
C LYS A 158 -7.98 12.59 -3.00
N GLU A 159 -6.76 12.09 -2.95
CA GLU A 159 -6.35 10.91 -3.70
C GLU A 159 -7.09 9.71 -3.09
N GLY A 160 -8.24 9.36 -3.69
CA GLY A 160 -8.89 8.07 -3.43
C GLY A 160 -7.90 6.91 -3.68
N PRO A 161 -8.21 5.67 -3.24
CA PRO A 161 -7.33 4.54 -3.49
C PRO A 161 -7.07 4.47 -5.01
N GLY A 162 -5.82 4.67 -5.42
CA GLY A 162 -5.47 4.89 -6.82
C GLY A 162 -5.98 3.74 -7.70
N PRO A 163 -6.39 4.02 -8.96
CA PRO A 163 -6.99 3.03 -9.86
C PRO A 163 -6.07 1.84 -10.22
N ASP A 164 -4.77 1.91 -9.90
CA ASP A 164 -3.77 1.02 -10.49
C ASP A 164 -3.35 -0.19 -9.63
N ALA A 165 -3.98 -0.41 -8.47
CA ALA A 165 -3.67 -1.57 -7.62
C ALA A 165 -4.67 -2.74 -7.76
N GLY A 166 -5.72 -2.61 -8.58
CA GLY A 166 -6.76 -3.64 -8.71
C GLY A 166 -7.54 -3.67 -10.04
N ALA A 167 -7.26 -2.78 -11.00
CA ALA A 167 -8.03 -2.71 -12.26
C ALA A 167 -7.49 -3.58 -13.41
N ALA A 168 -6.56 -4.50 -13.14
CA ALA A 168 -6.18 -5.55 -14.08
C ALA A 168 -6.63 -6.90 -13.52
N LEU A 169 -7.95 -7.17 -13.61
CA LEU A 169 -8.60 -8.50 -13.72
C LEU A 169 -10.10 -8.43 -13.35
N THR A 170 -10.88 -7.55 -13.99
CA THR A 170 -12.34 -7.73 -14.07
C THR A 170 -12.89 -7.34 -15.44
N ASN A 171 -12.28 -7.84 -16.52
CA ASN A 171 -12.95 -7.92 -17.82
C ASN A 171 -12.89 -9.39 -18.25
N GLY A 172 -13.93 -10.15 -17.90
CA GLY A 172 -14.04 -11.57 -18.24
C GLY A 172 -15.14 -12.35 -17.51
N GLY A 173 -15.75 -11.79 -16.46
CA GLY A 173 -16.74 -12.50 -15.63
C GLY A 173 -18.22 -12.23 -15.93
N GLU A 174 -18.57 -11.14 -16.62
CA GLU A 174 -19.98 -10.74 -16.81
C GLU A 174 -20.61 -11.26 -18.11
N ASP A 175 -19.82 -11.51 -19.17
CA ASP A 175 -20.33 -12.11 -20.41
C ASP A 175 -20.62 -13.61 -20.30
N ALA A 176 -19.99 -14.31 -19.35
CA ALA A 176 -20.23 -15.74 -19.11
C ALA A 176 -21.54 -16.00 -18.34
N LYS A 177 -21.94 -15.09 -17.44
CA LYS A 177 -23.21 -15.22 -16.70
C LYS A 177 -24.43 -14.86 -17.54
N ARG A 178 -24.30 -13.91 -18.48
CA ARG A 178 -25.39 -13.58 -19.42
C ARG A 178 -25.62 -14.70 -20.45
N LYS A 179 -24.56 -15.31 -21.00
CA LYS A 179 -24.69 -16.46 -21.90
C LYS A 179 -25.22 -17.74 -21.24
N ALA A 180 -24.99 -17.95 -19.94
CA ALA A 180 -25.55 -19.09 -19.22
C ALA A 180 -27.04 -18.90 -18.89
N SER A 181 -27.50 -17.66 -18.65
CA SER A 181 -28.91 -17.36 -18.42
C SER A 181 -29.75 -17.53 -19.69
N ASP A 182 -29.26 -17.05 -20.84
CA ASP A 182 -29.97 -17.16 -22.12
C ASP A 182 -30.04 -18.61 -22.65
N ALA A 183 -29.07 -19.46 -22.30
CA ALA A 183 -29.07 -20.87 -22.69
C ALA A 183 -30.09 -21.72 -21.91
N ILE A 184 -30.42 -21.33 -20.67
CA ILE A 184 -31.38 -22.05 -19.83
C ILE A 184 -32.83 -21.68 -20.22
N GLU A 185 -33.07 -20.48 -20.73
CA GLU A 185 -34.40 -20.05 -21.16
C GLU A 185 -34.79 -20.56 -22.57
N THR A 186 -33.81 -20.97 -23.39
CA THR A 186 -34.05 -21.41 -24.78
C THR A 186 -34.27 -22.95 -24.91
N MET A 187 -34.11 -23.74 -23.85
CA MET A 187 -34.26 -25.21 -23.89
C MET A 187 -35.52 -25.78 -23.22
N ALA A 188 -36.51 -24.95 -22.88
CA ALA A 188 -37.81 -25.43 -22.41
C ALA A 188 -38.91 -25.32 -23.48
N PRO A 189 -39.06 -26.34 -24.36
CA PRO A 189 -40.39 -26.64 -24.86
C PRO A 189 -40.76 -28.12 -24.69
N LYS A 190 -42.05 -28.30 -24.36
CA LYS A 190 -42.82 -29.54 -24.28
C LYS A 190 -42.70 -30.33 -22.99
N LEU A 191 -43.56 -30.01 -22.02
CA LEU A 191 -44.25 -31.01 -21.19
C LEU A 191 -45.47 -30.38 -20.50
N GLN A 192 -46.42 -29.86 -21.28
CA GLN A 192 -47.81 -29.68 -20.83
C GLN A 192 -48.75 -29.92 -22.00
N LYS A 193 -49.27 -31.14 -22.08
CA LYS A 193 -50.61 -31.53 -22.58
C LYS A 193 -50.67 -33.05 -22.63
N THR A 194 -51.26 -33.66 -21.59
CA THR A 194 -52.20 -34.79 -21.66
C THR A 194 -52.54 -35.21 -20.23
N SER A 195 -53.69 -34.79 -19.71
CA SER A 195 -54.67 -35.72 -19.13
C SER A 195 -55.96 -34.96 -18.82
N SER A 196 -56.92 -35.05 -19.73
CA SER A 196 -58.34 -35.05 -19.41
C SER A 196 -58.79 -36.50 -19.53
N VAL A 197 -59.27 -37.10 -18.43
CA VAL A 197 -60.52 -37.89 -18.31
C VAL A 197 -60.85 -37.90 -16.83
#